data_AF-A0AAE3N676-F1
#
_entry.id   AF-A0AAE3N676-F1
#
_cell.length_a   1.000
_cell.length_b   1.000
_cell.length_c   1.000
_cell.angle_alpha   90.00
_cell.angle_beta   90.00
_cell.angle_gamma   90.00
#
_symmetry.space_group_name_H-M   'P 1'
#
loop_
_entity.id
_entity.type
_entity.pdbx_description
1 polymer ?
#
loop_
_entity_poly.entity_id
_entity_poly.type
_entity_poly.pdbx_seq_one_letter_code
_entity_poly.pdbx_strand_id
1 'polypeptide(L)'
;MSLLGENSTILMQFVAKGKDLSYVRLIDFSHLFPDFASANRFAAEAEGFKIAVGQSHSPKGTWDVTASKVMLPSAGAITESEA
;
A
#
# COMPACT_ATOMS: atom_id res chain seq x y z
N MET A 1 17.47 -1.66 5.08
CA MET A 1 16.75 -0.65 5.87
C MET A 1 15.53 -1.32 6.48
N SER A 2 15.00 -0.81 7.61
CA SER A 2 13.70 -1.28 8.11
C SER A 2 12.57 -0.68 7.27
N LEU A 3 11.41 -1.34 7.26
CA LEU A 3 10.20 -0.83 6.60
C LEU A 3 9.86 0.60 7.05
N LEU A 4 9.98 0.86 8.35
CA LEU A 4 9.83 2.19 8.93
C LEU A 4 10.83 3.22 8.36
N GLY A 5 12.09 2.81 8.19
CA GLY A 5 13.14 3.67 7.65
C GLY A 5 12.95 3.99 6.17
N GLU A 6 12.48 3.02 5.38
CA GLU A 6 12.10 3.22 3.98
C GLU A 6 10.92 4.17 3.84
N ASN A 7 9.83 3.93 4.58
CA ASN A 7 8.64 4.78 4.56
C ASN A 7 8.96 6.21 5.01
N SER A 8 9.80 6.38 6.03
CA SER A 8 10.29 7.70 6.46
C SER A 8 11.06 8.42 5.34
N THR A 9 11.97 7.71 4.66
CA THR A 9 12.77 8.27 3.57
C THR A 9 11.90 8.73 2.40
N ILE A 10 10.90 7.92 2.01
CA ILE A 10 9.97 8.26 0.93
C ILE A 10 9.13 9.49 1.30
N LEU A 11 8.60 9.55 2.52
CA LEU A 11 7.82 10.71 2.97
C LEU A 11 8.66 12.00 3.02
N MET A 12 9.93 11.91 3.42
CA MET A 12 10.85 13.06 3.35
C MET A 12 11.01 13.56 1.91
N GLN A 13 11.10 12.66 0.93
CA GLN A 13 11.14 13.05 -0.49
C GLN A 13 9.84 13.69 -0.97
N PHE A 14 8.69 13.27 -0.43
CA PHE A 14 7.41 13.90 -0.75
C PHE A 14 7.33 15.34 -0.20
N VAL A 15 7.75 15.55 1.04
CA VAL A 15 7.85 16.90 1.64
C VAL A 15 8.81 17.77 0.83
N ALA A 16 9.99 17.25 0.44
CA ALA A 16 10.95 17.97 -0.39
C ALA A 16 10.38 18.37 -1.76
N LYS A 17 9.40 17.64 -2.28
CA LYS A 17 8.65 17.96 -3.51
C LYS A 17 7.44 18.87 -3.27
N GLY A 18 7.29 19.43 -2.07
CA GLY A 18 6.18 20.31 -1.69
C GLY A 18 4.85 19.59 -1.48
N LYS A 19 4.86 18.26 -1.28
CA LYS A 19 3.63 17.54 -0.91
C LYS A 19 3.33 17.80 0.56
N ASP A 20 2.17 18.38 0.80
CA ASP A 20 1.64 18.52 2.16
C ASP A 20 1.12 17.15 2.65
N LEU A 21 1.62 16.73 3.81
CA LEU A 21 1.33 15.46 4.48
C LEU A 21 0.43 15.64 5.72
N SER A 22 0.01 16.88 6.02
CA SER A 22 -0.75 17.21 7.23
C SER A 22 -2.22 16.79 7.19
N TYR A 23 -2.75 16.48 6.01
CA TYR A 23 -4.12 16.02 5.84
C TYR A 23 -4.22 14.51 5.60
N VAL A 24 -5.30 13.95 6.17
CA VAL A 24 -5.75 12.58 5.94
C VAL A 24 -6.06 12.38 4.46
N ARG A 25 -5.63 11.24 3.91
CA ARG A 25 -5.89 10.85 2.53
C ARG A 25 -6.04 9.34 2.40
N LEU A 26 -6.55 8.91 1.27
CA LEU A 26 -6.52 7.51 0.89
C LEU A 26 -5.08 7.13 0.52
N ILE A 27 -4.55 6.09 1.16
CA ILE A 27 -3.26 5.48 0.85
C ILE A 27 -3.51 4.07 0.33
N ASP A 28 -2.87 3.76 -0.79
CA ASP A 28 -2.96 2.46 -1.46
C ASP A 28 -1.70 1.65 -1.17
N PHE A 29 -1.90 0.40 -0.76
CA PHE A 29 -0.89 -0.63 -0.59
C PHE A 29 -1.13 -1.69 -1.66
N SER A 30 -0.14 -1.93 -2.52
CA SER A 30 -0.26 -2.90 -3.62
C SER A 30 0.64 -4.10 -3.37
N HIS A 31 0.12 -5.30 -3.57
CA HIS A 31 0.89 -6.54 -3.52
C HIS A 31 0.60 -7.42 -4.73
N LEU A 32 1.67 -7.86 -5.41
CA LEU A 32 1.58 -8.71 -6.59
C LEU A 32 1.64 -10.18 -6.20
N PHE A 33 0.70 -10.95 -6.73
CA PHE A 33 0.60 -12.39 -6.56
C PHE A 33 0.77 -13.10 -7.90
N PRO A 34 1.33 -14.33 -7.89
CA PRO A 34 1.48 -15.12 -9.12
C PRO A 34 0.14 -15.61 -9.68
N ASP A 35 -0.88 -15.76 -8.84
CA ASP A 35 -2.17 -16.33 -9.22
C ASP A 35 -3.35 -15.68 -8.47
N PHE A 36 -4.54 -15.86 -9.03
CA PHE A 36 -5.78 -15.29 -8.50
C PHE A 36 -6.15 -15.86 -7.12
N ALA A 37 -5.90 -17.15 -6.88
CA ALA A 37 -6.33 -17.78 -5.64
C ALA A 37 -5.52 -17.24 -4.45
N SER A 38 -4.22 -17.05 -4.63
CA SER A 38 -3.34 -16.40 -3.65
C SER A 38 -3.76 -14.95 -3.39
N ALA A 39 -4.03 -14.18 -4.45
CA ALA A 39 -4.51 -12.80 -4.33
C ALA A 39 -5.85 -12.72 -3.57
N ASN A 40 -6.80 -13.60 -3.90
CA ASN A 40 -8.12 -13.58 -3.30
C ASN A 40 -8.12 -14.05 -1.83
N ARG A 41 -7.22 -14.96 -1.46
CA ARG A 41 -7.02 -15.34 -0.04
C ARG A 41 -6.50 -14.17 0.78
N PHE A 42 -5.46 -13.49 0.29
CA PHE A 42 -4.92 -12.31 0.96
C PHE A 42 -5.99 -11.20 1.08
N ALA A 43 -6.76 -10.96 0.02
CA ALA A 43 -7.85 -9.99 0.02
C ALA A 43 -8.94 -10.29 1.07
N ALA A 44 -9.20 -11.57 1.36
CA ALA A 44 -10.19 -11.97 2.35
C ALA A 44 -9.73 -11.70 3.81
N GLU A 45 -8.42 -11.63 4.06
CA GLU A 45 -7.84 -11.39 5.39
C GLU A 45 -7.62 -9.89 5.68
N ALA A 46 -7.71 -9.03 4.67
CA ALA A 46 -7.40 -7.61 4.78
C ALA A 46 -8.57 -6.77 5.35
N GLU A 47 -8.96 -7.08 6.59
CA GLU A 47 -10.02 -6.37 7.32
C GLU A 47 -9.66 -4.90 7.59
N GLY A 48 -10.65 -4.01 7.49
CA GLY A 48 -10.46 -2.58 7.74
C GLY A 48 -9.83 -1.80 6.57
N PHE A 49 -9.63 -2.46 5.42
CA PHE A 49 -9.20 -1.84 4.16
C PHE A 49 -10.31 -1.93 3.11
N LYS A 50 -10.30 -1.00 2.16
CA LYS A 50 -11.04 -1.13 0.91
C LYS A 50 -10.17 -1.93 -0.07
N ILE A 51 -10.62 -3.11 -0.47
CA ILE A 51 -9.83 -4.01 -1.31
C ILE A 51 -10.29 -4.00 -2.77
N ALA A 52 -9.33 -3.98 -3.69
CA ALA A 52 -9.53 -4.28 -5.10
C ALA A 52 -8.55 -5.37 -5.54
N VAL A 53 -9.06 -6.42 -6.21
CA VAL A 53 -8.25 -7.48 -6.81
C VAL A 53 -8.39 -7.41 -8.32
N GLY A 54 -7.28 -7.36 -9.03
CA GLY A 54 -7.27 -7.25 -10.49
C GLY A 54 -6.07 -7.93 -11.13
N GLN A 55 -6.11 -8.09 -12.45
CA GLN A 55 -4.90 -8.45 -13.18
C GLN A 55 -3.97 -7.25 -13.21
N SER A 56 -2.71 -7.46 -12.80
CA SER A 56 -1.69 -6.43 -12.95
C SER A 56 -1.42 -6.17 -14.42
N HIS A 57 -1.02 -4.94 -14.75
CA HIS A 57 -0.55 -4.62 -16.11
C HIS A 57 0.84 -5.19 -16.41
N SER A 58 1.37 -6.10 -15.58
CA SER A 58 2.68 -6.70 -15.80
C SER A 58 2.64 -7.69 -16.96
N PRO A 59 3.72 -7.80 -17.76
CA PRO A 59 3.79 -8.76 -18.87
C PRO A 59 3.68 -10.23 -18.42
N LYS A 60 3.82 -10.50 -17.11
CA LYS A 60 3.86 -11.85 -16.54
C LYS A 60 2.48 -12.37 -16.12
N GLY A 61 1.40 -11.62 -16.35
CA GLY A 61 0.05 -12.06 -16.01
C GLY A 61 -0.20 -12.25 -14.51
N THR A 62 0.51 -11.48 -13.68
CA THR A 62 0.35 -11.50 -12.22
C THR A 62 -0.93 -10.80 -11.78
N TRP A 63 -1.41 -11.11 -10.59
CA TRP A 63 -2.56 -10.47 -9.96
C TRP A 63 -2.10 -9.40 -8.98
N ASP A 64 -2.81 -8.29 -8.92
CA ASP A 64 -2.56 -7.19 -7.99
C ASP A 64 -3.71 -7.11 -6.98
N VAL A 65 -3.35 -7.05 -5.70
CA VAL A 65 -4.27 -6.68 -4.64
C VAL A 65 -3.91 -5.27 -4.19
N THR A 66 -4.82 -4.33 -4.41
CA THR A 66 -4.73 -2.98 -3.86
C THR A 66 -5.60 -2.89 -2.61
N ALA A 67 -4.96 -2.67 -1.46
CA ALA A 67 -5.62 -2.37 -0.20
C ALA A 67 -5.54 -0.86 0.07
N SER A 68 -6.69 -0.21 0.22
CA SER A 68 -6.76 1.24 0.44
C SER A 68 -7.24 1.56 1.85
N LYS A 69 -6.57 2.49 2.53
CA LYS A 69 -6.94 2.97 3.87
C LYS A 69 -6.85 4.48 3.98
N VAL A 70 -7.85 5.09 4.62
CA VAL A 70 -7.89 6.53 4.88
C VAL A 70 -7.07 6.81 6.14
N MET A 71 -5.96 7.54 6.00
CA MET A 71 -5.07 7.85 7.13
C MET A 71 -4.19 9.08 6.89
N LEU A 72 -3.56 9.55 7.97
CA LEU A 72 -2.47 10.52 7.89
C LEU A 72 -1.21 9.81 7.35
N PRO A 73 -0.55 10.34 6.31
CA PRO A 73 0.64 9.72 5.71
C PRO A 73 1.89 9.92 6.58
N SER A 74 1.94 9.22 7.73
CA SER A 74 3.12 9.15 8.60
C SER A 74 3.83 7.81 8.43
N ALA A 75 5.15 7.78 8.62
CA ALA A 75 5.93 6.56 8.47
C ALA A 75 5.43 5.46 9.41
N GLY A 76 5.09 5.81 10.66
CA GLY A 76 4.53 4.88 11.63
C GLY A 76 3.20 4.29 11.18
N ALA A 77 2.22 5.13 10.81
CA ALA A 77 0.89 4.66 10.42
C ALA A 77 0.92 3.80 9.15
N ILE A 78 1.75 4.17 8.17
CA ILE A 78 1.94 3.40 6.94
C ILE A 78 2.58 2.06 7.26
N THR A 79 3.69 2.04 8.01
CA THR A 79 4.38 0.81 8.39
C THR A 79 3.50 -0.12 9.23
N GLU A 80 2.72 0.40 10.17
CA GLU A 80 1.76 -0.39 10.96
C GLU A 80 0.64 -0.99 10.11
N SER A 81 0.26 -0.35 8.99
CA SER A 81 -0.79 -0.87 8.10
C SER A 81 -0.25 -1.81 7.02
N GLU A 82 1.07 -1.84 6.81
CA GLU A 82 1.74 -2.68 5.82
C GLU A 82 2.36 -3.95 6.43
N ALA A 83 2.63 -3.94 7.74
CA ALA A 83 3.21 -5.06 8.49
C ALA A 83 2.17 -6.16 8.79
#